data_AF-M4VBS1-F1
#
_entry.id   AF-M4VBS1-F1
#
_cell.length_a   1.000
_cell.length_b   1.000
_cell.length_c   1.000
_cell.angle_alpha   90.00
_cell.angle_beta   90.00
_cell.angle_gamma   90.00
#
_symmetry.space_group_name_H-M   'P 1'
#
loop_
_entity.id
_entity.type
_entity.pdbx_description
1 polymer ?
#
loop_
_entity_poly.entity_id
_entity_poly.type
_entity_poly.pdbx_seq_one_letter_code
_entity_poly.pdbx_strand_id
1 'polypeptide(L)'
;MKFYGWFLDSGVVPDTALRVFLLFRYRVENNPHLQAKKIIEFSRGHLCFSTRLSYNSIQKALKELNRMALIKIDPLDKGSKHTVRLTEPTEYNWELIQERLGSRFKNTDTVEKK
;
A
#
# COMPACT_ATOMS: atom_id res chain seq x y z
N MET A 1 18.82 -3.28 6.17
CA MET A 1 17.36 -3.16 5.95
C MET A 1 16.97 -4.27 4.98
N LYS A 2 16.02 -5.18 5.31
CA LYS A 2 15.59 -6.21 4.36
C LYS A 2 14.79 -5.53 3.24
N PHE A 3 15.24 -5.65 1.99
CA PHE A 3 14.51 -5.14 0.83
C PHE A 3 13.37 -6.11 0.51
N TYR A 4 12.14 -5.61 0.59
CA TYR A 4 10.93 -6.39 0.40
C TYR A 4 10.43 -6.32 -1.05
N GLY A 5 11.26 -6.68 -2.03
CA GLY A 5 10.99 -6.44 -3.47
C GLY A 5 9.65 -6.92 -4.03
N TRP A 6 8.90 -7.76 -3.30
CA TRP A 6 7.53 -8.16 -3.62
C TRP A 6 6.56 -6.99 -3.77
N PHE A 7 6.81 -5.81 -3.19
CA PHE A 7 5.93 -4.65 -3.41
C PHE A 7 5.95 -4.14 -4.86
N LEU A 8 6.97 -4.52 -5.64
CA LEU A 8 7.04 -4.21 -7.07
C LEU A 8 6.23 -5.18 -7.93
N ASP A 9 5.76 -6.29 -7.35
CA ASP A 9 4.87 -7.21 -8.03
C ASP A 9 3.43 -6.68 -7.98
N SER A 10 2.90 -6.30 -9.16
CA SER A 10 1.54 -5.79 -9.35
C SER A 10 0.42 -6.76 -8.91
N GLY A 11 0.73 -8.05 -8.74
CA GLY A 11 -0.19 -9.04 -8.19
C GLY A 11 -0.23 -9.09 -6.68
N VAL A 12 0.84 -8.62 -6.04
CA VAL A 12 0.90 -8.50 -4.59
C VAL A 12 0.34 -7.14 -4.19
N VAL A 13 0.90 -6.06 -4.77
CA VAL A 13 0.45 -4.69 -4.56
C VAL A 13 0.03 -4.10 -5.91
N PRO A 14 -1.27 -3.83 -6.16
CA PRO A 14 -1.71 -3.22 -7.41
C PRO A 14 -1.01 -1.88 -7.69
N ASP A 15 -0.71 -1.57 -8.95
CA ASP A 15 0.07 -0.37 -9.35
C ASP A 15 -0.49 0.94 -8.79
N THR A 16 -1.82 1.06 -8.70
CA THR A 16 -2.49 2.23 -8.11
C THR A 16 -2.22 2.35 -6.61
N ALA A 17 -2.21 1.22 -5.89
CA ALA A 17 -1.84 1.15 -4.48
C ALA A 17 -0.34 1.41 -4.29
N LEU A 18 0.51 0.84 -5.13
CA LEU A 18 1.95 1.07 -5.10
C LEU A 18 2.29 2.55 -5.30
N ARG A 19 1.67 3.22 -6.28
CA ARG A 19 1.89 4.66 -6.53
C ARG A 19 1.52 5.52 -5.32
N VAL A 20 0.39 5.23 -4.65
CA VAL A 20 -0.02 5.94 -3.42
C VAL A 20 0.97 5.65 -2.28
N PHE A 21 1.38 4.39 -2.12
CA PHE A 21 2.31 3.99 -1.08
C PHE A 21 3.69 4.63 -1.25
N LEU A 22 4.24 4.67 -2.47
CA LEU A 22 5.50 5.33 -2.78
C LEU A 22 5.43 6.83 -2.52
N LEU A 23 4.31 7.49 -2.83
CA LEU A 23 4.12 8.91 -2.48
C LEU A 23 4.18 9.13 -0.96
N PHE A 24 3.55 8.24 -0.17
CA PHE A 24 3.63 8.33 1.29
C PHE A 24 5.04 8.07 1.82
N ARG A 25 5.71 7.03 1.32
CA ARG A 25 7.11 6.72 1.65
C ARG A 25 8.02 7.91 1.34
N TYR A 26 7.90 8.48 0.14
CA TYR A 26 8.66 9.66 -0.27
C TYR A 26 8.44 10.84 0.68
N ARG A 27 7.19 11.15 1.07
CA ARG A 27 6.91 12.25 2.01
C ARG A 27 7.55 12.03 3.39
N VAL A 28 7.53 10.79 3.89
CA VAL A 28 8.15 10.45 5.18
C VAL A 28 9.67 10.52 5.06
N GLU A 29 10.26 9.88 4.05
CA GLU A 29 11.71 9.82 3.85
C GLU A 29 12.33 11.20 3.62
N ASN A 30 11.58 12.15 3.04
CA ASN A 30 12.07 13.50 2.78
C ASN A 30 11.66 14.53 3.84
N ASN A 31 11.09 14.11 4.98
CA ASN A 31 10.72 15.03 6.06
C ASN A 31 11.07 14.46 7.44
N PRO A 32 12.13 14.97 8.13
CA PRO A 32 12.59 14.44 9.41
C PRO A 32 11.51 14.36 10.49
N HIS A 33 10.58 15.31 10.55
CA HIS A 33 9.48 15.30 11.52
C HIS A 33 8.50 14.14 11.27
N LEU A 34 8.27 13.80 9.99
CA LEU A 34 7.42 12.68 9.61
C LEU A 34 8.14 11.34 9.75
N GLN A 35 9.48 11.28 9.63
CA GLN A 35 10.24 10.06 9.88
C GLN A 35 10.07 9.55 11.31
N ALA A 36 10.07 10.48 12.29
CA ALA A 36 9.92 10.13 13.71
C ALA A 36 8.52 9.54 14.00
N LYS A 37 7.47 10.10 13.39
CA LYS A 37 6.08 9.71 13.67
C LYS A 37 5.54 8.65 12.70
N LYS A 38 6.08 8.59 11.48
CA LYS A 38 5.58 7.84 10.32
C LYS A 38 4.10 8.13 10.02
N ILE A 39 3.61 9.30 10.42
CA ILE A 39 2.24 9.76 10.24
C ILE A 39 2.21 10.83 9.16
N ILE A 40 1.22 10.79 8.28
CA ILE A 40 1.06 11.71 7.17
C ILE A 40 -0.39 12.20 7.17
N GLU A 41 -0.58 13.51 7.14
CA GLU A 41 -1.87 14.10 6.80
C GLU A 41 -2.00 14.27 5.29
N PHE A 42 -3.18 13.96 4.76
CA PHE A 42 -3.51 14.09 3.34
C PHE A 42 -5.00 14.40 3.14
N SER A 43 -5.32 15.01 1.99
CA SER A 43 -6.67 14.99 1.45
C SER A 43 -6.71 14.09 0.22
N ARG A 44 -7.85 13.48 -0.08
CA ARG A 44 -8.00 12.66 -1.29
C ARG A 44 -7.79 13.48 -2.56
N GLY A 45 -8.19 14.75 -2.58
CA GLY A 45 -7.93 15.67 -3.69
C GLY A 45 -6.44 15.88 -3.95
N HIS A 46 -5.64 16.07 -2.89
CA HIS A 46 -4.19 16.17 -3.02
C HIS A 46 -3.58 14.86 -3.55
N LEU A 47 -4.07 13.70 -3.11
CA LEU A 47 -3.63 12.42 -3.65
C LEU A 47 -3.95 12.27 -5.14
N CYS A 48 -5.17 12.66 -5.56
CA CYS A 48 -5.56 12.64 -6.97
C CYS A 48 -4.61 13.52 -7.81
N PHE A 49 -4.32 14.73 -7.33
CA PHE A 49 -3.39 15.64 -7.99
C PHE A 49 -1.98 15.04 -8.13
N SER A 50 -1.39 14.60 -7.02
CA SER A 50 0.00 14.15 -6.98
C SER A 50 0.23 12.81 -7.69
N THR A 51 -0.78 11.94 -7.74
CA THR A 51 -0.67 10.61 -8.38
C THR A 51 -1.28 10.57 -9.78
N ARG A 52 -2.03 11.60 -10.18
CA ARG A 52 -2.88 11.63 -11.39
C ARG A 52 -3.90 10.49 -11.46
N LEU A 53 -4.30 9.94 -10.30
CA LEU A 53 -5.31 8.90 -10.20
C LEU A 53 -6.69 9.50 -9.97
N SER A 54 -7.73 8.79 -10.42
CA SER A 54 -9.11 9.16 -10.11
C SER A 54 -9.39 9.03 -8.60
N TYR A 55 -10.40 9.75 -8.11
CA TYR A 55 -10.85 9.66 -6.72
C TYR A 55 -11.21 8.21 -6.31
N ASN A 56 -11.88 7.47 -7.20
CA ASN A 56 -12.24 6.08 -6.97
C ASN A 56 -11.01 5.16 -6.93
N SER A 57 -10.01 5.42 -7.77
CA SER A 57 -8.73 4.69 -7.74
C SER A 57 -7.98 4.96 -6.44
N ILE A 58 -7.94 6.20 -5.96
CA ILE A 58 -7.37 6.55 -4.65
C ILE A 58 -8.09 5.80 -3.52
N GLN A 59 -9.42 5.78 -3.54
CA GLN A 59 -10.20 5.08 -2.51
C GLN A 59 -9.91 3.57 -2.51
N LYS A 60 -9.84 2.94 -3.70
CA LYS A 60 -9.48 1.52 -3.83
C LYS A 60 -8.05 1.25 -3.35
N ALA A 61 -7.09 2.09 -3.76
CA ALA A 61 -5.68 2.01 -3.34
C ALA A 61 -5.54 2.07 -1.82
N LEU A 62 -6.17 3.05 -1.17
CA LEU A 62 -6.14 3.20 0.29
C LEU A 62 -6.73 1.97 1.02
N LYS A 63 -7.83 1.41 0.51
CA LYS A 63 -8.41 0.17 1.06
C LYS A 63 -7.47 -1.01 0.93
N GLU A 64 -6.84 -1.19 -0.22
CA GLU A 64 -5.87 -2.28 -0.45
C GLU A 64 -4.65 -2.15 0.46
N LEU A 65 -4.05 -0.96 0.56
CA LEU A 65 -2.92 -0.73 1.45
C LEU A 65 -3.28 -0.98 2.92
N ASN A 66 -4.48 -0.60 3.36
CA ASN A 66 -4.95 -0.86 4.73
C ASN A 66 -5.22 -2.34 4.97
N ARG A 67 -5.80 -3.07 3.98
CA ARG A 67 -6.03 -4.53 4.06
C ARG A 67 -4.72 -5.31 4.18
N MET A 68 -3.68 -4.88 3.47
CA MET A 68 -2.34 -5.45 3.57
C MET A 68 -1.57 -4.99 4.82
N ALA A 69 -2.18 -4.12 5.63
CA ALA A 69 -1.56 -3.47 6.78
C ALA A 69 -0.22 -2.79 6.44
N LEU A 70 -0.09 -2.24 5.22
CA LEU A 70 1.02 -1.36 4.82
C LEU A 70 0.84 0.07 5.34
N ILE A 71 -0.41 0.42 5.61
CA ILE A 71 -0.81 1.66 6.24
C ILE A 71 -1.90 1.39 7.28
N LYS A 72 -2.08 2.31 8.23
CA LYS A 72 -3.26 2.39 9.09
C LYS A 72 -3.88 3.78 8.95
N ILE A 73 -5.12 3.84 8.50
CA ILE A 73 -5.88 5.09 8.40
C ILE A 73 -6.60 5.31 9.73
N ASP A 74 -6.61 6.53 10.24
CA ASP A 74 -7.34 6.85 11.47
C ASP A 74 -8.87 6.72 11.23
N PRO A 75 -9.56 5.82 11.96
CA PRO A 75 -11.00 5.61 11.77
C PRO A 75 -11.85 6.80 12.21
N LEU A 76 -11.29 7.73 12.99
CA LEU A 76 -11.98 8.92 13.49
C LEU A 76 -11.93 10.10 12.50
N ASP A 77 -11.19 9.97 11.39
CA ASP A 77 -11.12 11.00 10.36
C ASP A 77 -12.43 11.08 9.55
N LYS A 78 -13.34 11.92 10.05
CA LYS A 78 -14.62 12.23 9.39
C LYS A 78 -14.54 13.47 8.49
N GLY A 79 -13.39 14.14 8.43
CA GLY A 79 -13.17 15.39 7.70
C GLY A 79 -12.66 15.20 6.26
N SER A 80 -12.38 16.33 5.61
CA SER A 80 -11.73 16.38 4.28
C SER A 80 -10.24 16.07 4.30
N LYS A 81 -9.64 16.13 5.50
CA LYS A 81 -8.28 15.70 5.80
C LYS A 81 -8.33 14.38 6.55
N HIS A 82 -7.40 13.51 6.18
CA HIS A 82 -7.19 12.20 6.78
C HIS A 82 -5.72 12.08 7.20
N THR A 83 -5.50 11.20 8.14
CA THR A 83 -4.24 10.87 8.78
C THR A 83 -3.99 9.39 8.51
N VAL A 84 -2.79 9.11 8.03
CA VAL A 84 -2.33 7.74 7.81
C VAL A 84 -1.01 7.51 8.50
N ARG A 85 -0.85 6.37 9.14
CA ARG A 85 0.42 5.89 9.65
C ARG A 85 1.00 4.83 8.73
N LEU A 86 2.25 4.99 8.29
CA LEU A 86 3.00 3.92 7.66
C LEU A 86 3.38 2.88 8.71
N THR A 87 3.12 1.62 8.39
CA THR A 87 3.38 0.50 9.31
C THR A 87 4.79 -0.04 9.14
N GLU A 88 5.29 -0.70 10.19
CA GLU A 88 6.54 -1.45 10.09
C GLU A 88 6.32 -2.81 9.43
N PRO A 89 7.36 -3.40 8.82
CA PRO A 89 7.27 -4.74 8.24
C PRO A 89 6.77 -5.81 9.21
N THR A 90 7.01 -5.68 10.52
CA THR A 90 6.49 -6.60 11.54
C THR A 90 4.97 -6.54 11.70
N GLU A 91 4.33 -5.48 11.20
CA GLU A 91 2.89 -5.26 11.29
C GLU A 91 2.15 -5.58 9.98
N TYR A 92 2.87 -5.95 8.92
CA TYR A 92 2.25 -6.26 7.64
C TYR A 92 1.39 -7.51 7.75
N ASN A 93 0.34 -7.57 6.92
CA ASN A 93 -0.48 -8.76 6.79
C ASN A 93 0.27 -9.80 5.93
N TRP A 94 1.23 -10.49 6.55
CA TRP A 94 2.10 -11.46 5.88
C TRP A 94 1.34 -12.64 5.30
N GLU A 95 0.24 -13.06 5.93
CA GLU A 95 -0.62 -14.14 5.42
C GLU A 95 -1.18 -13.77 4.04
N LEU A 96 -1.77 -12.58 3.91
CA LEU A 96 -2.30 -12.10 2.62
C LEU A 96 -1.19 -11.90 1.58
N ILE A 97 -0.04 -11.37 2.00
CA ILE A 97 1.10 -11.17 1.09
C ILE A 97 1.60 -12.53 0.56
N GLN A 98 1.75 -13.52 1.44
CA GLN A 98 2.15 -14.88 1.07
C GLN A 98 1.09 -15.57 0.19
N GLU A 99 -0.19 -15.39 0.47
CA GLU A 99 -1.28 -15.87 -0.37
C GLU A 99 -1.20 -15.31 -1.79
N ARG A 100 -0.98 -14.00 -1.94
CA ARG A 100 -0.85 -13.34 -3.26
C ARG A 100 0.42 -13.76 -4.00
N LEU A 101 1.52 -13.96 -3.28
CA LEU A 101 2.74 -14.52 -3.87
C LEU A 101 2.49 -15.96 -4.34
N GLY A 102 1.92 -16.83 -3.49
CA GLY A 102 1.71 -18.25 -3.77
C GLY A 102 0.60 -18.57 -4.78
N SER A 103 -0.45 -17.74 -4.87
CA SER A 103 -1.51 -17.89 -5.89
C SER A 103 -1.01 -17.68 -7.31
N ARG A 104 0.15 -17.01 -7.50
CA ARG A 104 0.85 -16.92 -8.79
C ARG A 104 1.80 -18.08 -9.08
N PHE A 105 2.10 -18.94 -8.09
CA PHE A 105 2.94 -20.13 -8.25
C PHE A 105 2.14 -21.45 -8.32
N LYS A 106 0.81 -21.42 -8.19
CA LYS A 106 -0.01 -22.63 -8.32
C LYS A 106 -0.42 -22.90 -9.79
N ASN A 107 0.22 -23.95 -10.32
CA ASN A 107 -0.09 -24.77 -11.49
C ASN A 107 0.15 -24.22 -12.90
N THR A 108 1.42 -24.14 -13.30
CA THR A 108 1.83 -24.47 -14.69
C THR A 108 2.23 -25.94 -14.87
N ASP A 109 2.27 -26.76 -13.81
CA ASP A 109 2.71 -28.16 -13.87
C ASP A 109 1.57 -29.19 -13.80
N THR A 110 0.34 -28.82 -14.14
CA THR A 110 -0.65 -29.80 -14.60
C THR A 110 -0.58 -29.90 -16.12
N VAL A 111 0.52 -30.46 -16.61
CA VAL A 111 0.52 -31.13 -17.91
C VAL A 111 -0.38 -32.34 -17.73
N GLU A 112 -1.63 -32.24 -18.21
CA GLU A 112 -2.49 -33.41 -18.39
C GLU A 112 -1.72 -34.43 -19.24
N LYS A 113 -1.22 -35.49 -18.60
CA LYS A 113 -0.82 -36.69 -19.32
C LYS A 113 -2.10 -37.34 -19.84
N LYS A 114 -2.38 -37.16 -21.12
CA LYS A 114 -3.17 -38.10 -21.92
C LYS A 114 -2.25 -39.12 -22.55
#